data_AF-A0A6B3IJD0-F1
#
_entry.id   AF-A0A6B3IJD0-F1
#
_cell.length_a   1.000
_cell.length_b   1.000
_cell.length_c   1.000
_cell.angle_alpha   90.00
_cell.angle_beta   90.00
_cell.angle_gamma   90.00
#
_symmetry.space_group_name_H-M   'P 1'
#
loop_
_entity.id
_entity.type
_entity.pdbx_description
1 polymer ?
#
loop_
_entity_poly.entity_id
_entity_poly.type
_entity_poly.pdbx_seq_one_letter_code
_entity_poly.pdbx_strand_id
1 'polypeptide(L)'
;PKSGTTSPGGACVPGPGAGRTIAKTNIVLAATATDPDGNLKGLRFRYWKLGATPPTGTLVTSLSSGKGSLTIPTTSLADKTTYSWDVRAEDTAGDVSTFFPAGTSEPCRFTIDASAPPAPDVTSDVFPEATSDGATWATVKFGGKGPITFSASGATKFSYAFGGLNLKEVTASSGAATVPALEPMHSGPNTLQVYAY
;
A
#
# COMPACT_ATOMS: atom_id res chain seq x y z
N PRO A 1 3.08 25.27 -7.15
CA PRO A 1 3.89 24.05 -6.91
C PRO A 1 4.63 23.65 -8.19
N LYS A 2 5.84 23.08 -8.07
CA LYS A 2 6.71 22.75 -9.22
C LYS A 2 6.82 21.26 -9.52
N SER A 3 6.49 20.40 -8.56
CA SER A 3 6.52 18.94 -8.73
C SER A 3 5.51 18.27 -7.80
N GLY A 4 5.11 17.05 -8.16
CA GLY A 4 4.18 16.24 -7.39
C GLY A 4 4.38 14.74 -7.63
N THR A 5 4.18 13.94 -6.59
CA THR A 5 4.33 12.47 -6.60
C THR A 5 3.19 11.79 -5.84
N THR A 6 2.81 10.60 -6.31
CA THR A 6 1.97 9.63 -5.59
C THR A 6 2.89 8.49 -5.12
N SER A 7 2.81 8.08 -3.85
CA SER A 7 3.58 6.95 -3.34
C SER A 7 2.64 5.89 -2.75
N PRO A 8 2.63 4.65 -3.26
CA PRO A 8 3.35 4.18 -4.46
C PRO A 8 2.89 4.92 -5.72
N GLY A 9 3.61 4.83 -6.84
CA GLY A 9 3.18 5.42 -8.13
C GLY A 9 4.11 6.50 -8.73
N GLY A 10 5.10 6.98 -7.98
CA GLY A 10 6.11 7.91 -8.47
C GLY A 10 5.55 9.28 -8.91
N ALA A 11 6.14 9.87 -9.95
CA ALA A 11 5.77 11.18 -10.45
C ALA A 11 4.30 11.25 -10.88
N CYS A 12 3.68 12.42 -10.68
CA CYS A 12 2.34 12.73 -11.15
C CYS A 12 2.16 12.38 -12.64
N VAL A 13 1.07 11.68 -12.95
CA VAL A 13 0.60 11.42 -14.31
C VAL A 13 -0.71 12.18 -14.49
N PRO A 14 -0.71 13.33 -15.19
CA PRO A 14 -1.93 14.06 -15.48
C PRO A 14 -2.92 13.22 -16.30
N GLY A 15 -4.21 13.51 -16.16
CA GLY A 15 -5.25 13.00 -17.07
C GLY A 15 -5.00 13.39 -18.55
N PRO A 16 -5.84 12.92 -19.49
CA PRO A 16 -7.15 12.30 -19.30
C PRO A 16 -7.14 10.77 -19.06
N GLY A 17 -5.97 10.14 -18.95
CA GLY A 17 -5.84 8.70 -18.66
C GLY A 17 -6.23 8.31 -17.22
N ALA A 18 -6.03 7.03 -16.88
CA ALA A 18 -6.30 6.50 -15.54
C ALA A 18 -5.12 6.68 -14.56
N GLY A 19 -4.03 7.31 -15.02
CA GLY A 19 -2.78 7.39 -14.27
C GLY A 19 -2.10 6.04 -14.10
N ARG A 20 -1.34 5.86 -13.02
CA ARG A 20 -0.73 4.56 -12.70
C ARG A 20 -1.67 3.69 -11.89
N THR A 21 -1.60 2.40 -12.15
CA THR A 21 -2.22 1.38 -11.30
C THR A 21 -1.35 1.13 -10.07
N ILE A 22 -1.95 1.20 -8.88
CA ILE A 22 -1.27 1.05 -7.59
C ILE A 22 -2.09 0.09 -6.71
N ALA A 23 -1.39 -0.73 -5.94
CA ALA A 23 -2.02 -1.61 -4.96
C ALA A 23 -2.85 -0.82 -3.92
N LYS A 24 -3.90 -1.44 -3.38
CA LYS A 24 -4.70 -0.83 -2.32
C LYS A 24 -3.92 -0.79 -0.99
N THR A 25 -3.26 0.33 -0.74
CA THR A 25 -2.49 0.64 0.48
C THR A 25 -2.68 2.10 0.88
N ASN A 26 -2.03 2.55 1.95
CA ASN A 26 -1.96 3.98 2.25
C ASN A 26 -1.21 4.70 1.13
N ILE A 27 -1.81 5.75 0.58
CA ILE A 27 -1.22 6.54 -0.51
C ILE A 27 -0.67 7.84 0.06
N VAL A 28 0.59 8.18 -0.24
CA VAL A 28 1.16 9.47 0.11
C VAL A 28 1.22 10.36 -1.12
N LEU A 29 0.48 11.46 -1.09
CA LEU A 29 0.60 12.55 -2.05
C LEU A 29 1.67 13.49 -1.53
N ALA A 30 2.64 13.87 -2.36
CA ALA A 30 3.66 14.84 -1.98
C ALA A 30 3.88 15.85 -3.10
N ALA A 31 4.23 17.06 -2.73
CA ALA A 31 4.53 18.12 -3.69
C ALA A 31 5.54 19.11 -3.11
N THR A 32 6.22 19.82 -3.99
CA THR A 32 7.16 20.88 -3.62
C THR A 32 6.71 22.19 -4.24
N ALA A 33 6.72 23.26 -3.46
CA ALA A 33 6.54 24.62 -3.96
C ALA A 33 7.62 25.54 -3.41
N THR A 34 7.72 26.70 -4.04
CA THR A 34 8.51 27.83 -3.59
C THR A 34 7.61 29.06 -3.67
N ASP A 35 7.84 29.98 -2.77
CA ASP A 35 7.23 31.29 -2.78
C ASP A 35 8.33 32.34 -3.05
N PRO A 36 8.21 33.19 -4.09
CA PRO A 36 9.20 34.21 -4.39
C PRO A 36 9.43 35.21 -3.24
N ASP A 37 8.41 35.46 -2.43
CA ASP A 37 8.44 36.40 -1.30
C ASP A 37 8.94 35.72 -0.01
N GLY A 38 9.17 34.40 -0.05
CA GLY A 38 9.72 33.63 1.07
C GLY A 38 8.74 33.37 2.21
N ASN A 39 7.45 33.61 2.00
CA ASN A 39 6.39 33.53 3.00
C ASN A 39 5.41 32.35 2.75
N LEU A 40 5.88 31.26 2.13
CA LEU A 40 5.08 30.06 1.87
C LEU A 40 4.44 29.51 3.16
N LYS A 41 3.11 29.53 3.24
CA LYS A 41 2.34 29.06 4.40
C LYS A 41 2.08 27.57 4.36
N GLY A 42 1.76 27.02 3.19
CA GLY A 42 1.36 25.62 3.09
C GLY A 42 1.01 25.16 1.69
N LEU A 43 0.74 23.86 1.57
CA LEU A 43 0.27 23.23 0.35
C LEU A 43 -1.12 22.66 0.58
N ARG A 44 -2.09 23.09 -0.24
CA ARG A 44 -3.45 22.57 -0.18
C ARG A 44 -3.61 21.44 -1.19
N PHE A 45 -3.73 20.22 -0.67
CA PHE A 45 -3.97 19.02 -1.47
C PHE A 45 -5.47 18.74 -1.56
N ARG A 46 -5.95 18.45 -2.76
CA ARG A 46 -7.28 17.88 -2.98
C ARG A 46 -7.12 16.49 -3.55
N TYR A 47 -7.98 15.56 -3.13
CA TYR A 47 -8.11 14.25 -3.76
C TYR A 47 -9.59 13.88 -3.84
N TRP A 48 -10.00 13.22 -4.92
CA TRP A 48 -11.39 12.83 -5.14
C TRP A 48 -11.48 11.67 -6.14
N LYS A 49 -12.62 10.97 -6.17
CA LYS A 49 -12.88 9.95 -7.20
C LYS A 49 -13.04 10.63 -8.56
N LEU A 50 -12.52 10.03 -9.62
CA LEU A 50 -12.70 10.55 -10.99
C LEU A 50 -14.20 10.72 -11.29
N GLY A 51 -14.57 11.88 -11.83
CA GLY A 51 -15.96 12.27 -12.12
C GLY A 51 -16.70 12.92 -10.96
N ALA A 52 -16.15 12.91 -9.74
CA ALA A 52 -16.69 13.69 -8.63
C ALA A 52 -16.22 15.16 -8.66
N THR A 53 -16.94 16.03 -7.95
CA THR A 53 -16.53 17.41 -7.74
C THR A 53 -15.30 17.48 -6.82
N PRO A 54 -14.24 18.25 -7.17
CA PRO A 54 -13.09 18.44 -6.30
C PRO A 54 -13.50 19.06 -4.95
N PRO A 55 -13.04 18.53 -3.80
CA PRO A 55 -13.37 19.07 -2.48
C PRO A 55 -12.60 20.37 -2.19
N THR A 56 -12.81 20.96 -1.02
CA THR A 56 -11.96 22.07 -0.54
C THR A 56 -10.51 21.65 -0.34
N GLY A 57 -10.26 20.41 0.08
CA GLY A 57 -8.91 19.87 0.31
C GLY A 57 -8.30 20.20 1.68
N THR A 58 -7.16 19.58 1.95
CA THR A 58 -6.41 19.66 3.20
C THR A 58 -5.21 20.58 3.04
N LEU A 59 -5.07 21.59 3.90
CA LEU A 59 -3.89 22.44 3.96
C LEU A 59 -2.82 21.80 4.84
N VAL A 60 -1.68 21.45 4.24
CA VAL A 60 -0.50 20.95 4.92
C VAL A 60 0.46 22.11 5.17
N THR A 61 0.69 22.45 6.44
CA THR A 61 1.57 23.55 6.87
C THR A 61 2.93 23.07 7.37
N SER A 62 3.07 21.78 7.72
CA SER A 62 4.34 21.17 8.08
C SER A 62 5.17 20.90 6.81
N LEU A 63 5.94 21.90 6.39
CA LEU A 63 6.78 21.83 5.20
C LEU A 63 8.25 21.59 5.56
N SER A 64 8.93 20.77 4.77
CA SER A 64 10.39 20.60 4.82
C SER A 64 10.98 21.11 3.50
N SER A 65 11.69 22.23 3.54
CA SER A 65 12.26 22.87 2.33
C SER A 65 11.22 23.07 1.21
N GLY A 66 10.02 23.54 1.58
CA GLY A 66 8.90 23.76 0.64
C GLY A 66 8.17 22.49 0.18
N LYS A 67 8.55 21.30 0.71
CA LYS A 67 7.86 20.03 0.45
C LYS A 67 6.81 19.75 1.52
N GLY A 68 5.59 19.46 1.09
CA GLY A 68 4.49 18.97 1.94
C GLY A 68 3.97 17.62 1.46
N SER A 69 3.37 16.86 2.36
CA SER A 69 2.80 15.54 2.07
C SER A 69 1.45 15.34 2.76
N LEU A 70 0.54 14.62 2.10
CA LEU A 70 -0.76 14.19 2.63
C LEU A 70 -0.89 12.67 2.49
N THR A 71 -1.17 11.99 3.61
CA THR A 71 -1.47 10.55 3.61
C THR A 71 -2.96 10.32 3.44
N ILE A 72 -3.33 9.53 2.45
CA ILE A 72 -4.68 9.05 2.18
C ILE A 72 -4.79 7.63 2.76
N PRO A 73 -5.67 7.40 3.74
CA PRO A 73 -5.79 6.10 4.38
C PRO A 73 -6.42 5.09 3.41
N THR A 74 -5.92 3.85 3.43
CA THR A 74 -6.44 2.74 2.59
C THR A 74 -7.95 2.51 2.75
N THR A 75 -8.50 2.81 3.93
CA THR A 75 -9.95 2.71 4.23
C THR A 75 -10.81 3.68 3.41
N SER A 76 -10.24 4.76 2.87
CA SER A 76 -10.93 5.71 1.98
C SER A 76 -10.86 5.31 0.50
N LEU A 77 -10.13 4.25 0.18
CA LEU A 77 -9.85 3.80 -1.17
C LEU A 77 -10.75 2.63 -1.57
N ALA A 78 -11.37 2.75 -2.74
CA ALA A 78 -12.15 1.69 -3.36
C ALA A 78 -11.31 0.98 -4.44
N ASP A 79 -11.51 -0.33 -4.57
CA ASP A 79 -10.91 -1.12 -5.65
C ASP A 79 -11.43 -0.65 -7.02
N LYS A 80 -10.63 -0.89 -8.08
CA LYS A 80 -10.91 -0.53 -9.48
C LYS A 80 -11.28 0.94 -9.69
N THR A 81 -10.92 1.80 -8.73
CA THR A 81 -11.34 3.19 -8.70
C THR A 81 -10.18 4.10 -9.06
N THR A 82 -10.40 4.96 -10.05
CA THR A 82 -9.48 6.05 -10.38
C THR A 82 -9.74 7.24 -9.48
N TYR A 83 -8.68 7.75 -8.86
CA TYR A 83 -8.68 8.97 -8.07
C TYR A 83 -7.92 10.07 -8.82
N SER A 84 -8.41 11.29 -8.68
CA SER A 84 -7.77 12.51 -9.10
C SER A 84 -7.21 13.24 -7.89
N TRP A 85 -6.08 13.91 -8.05
CA TRP A 85 -5.56 14.82 -7.05
C TRP A 85 -4.81 15.98 -7.68
N ASP A 86 -4.84 17.11 -6.99
CA ASP A 86 -4.07 18.29 -7.33
C ASP A 86 -3.62 19.02 -6.07
N VAL A 87 -2.76 20.01 -6.26
CA VAL A 87 -2.19 20.77 -5.16
C VAL A 87 -1.90 22.21 -5.56
N ARG A 88 -2.18 23.16 -4.68
CA ARG A 88 -1.75 24.55 -4.83
C ARG A 88 -0.92 25.01 -3.63
N ALA A 89 -0.13 26.05 -3.83
CA ALA A 89 0.55 26.75 -2.76
C ALA A 89 -0.38 27.85 -2.21
N GLU A 90 -0.29 28.10 -0.91
CA GLU A 90 -0.90 29.25 -0.23
C GLU A 90 0.19 29.95 0.57
N ASP A 91 0.20 31.27 0.55
CA ASP A 91 1.14 32.11 1.29
C ASP A 91 0.51 32.66 2.59
N THR A 92 1.26 33.44 3.35
CA THR A 92 0.74 34.07 4.58
C THR A 92 -0.09 35.33 4.33
N ALA A 93 0.01 35.97 3.16
CA ALA A 93 -0.81 37.12 2.77
C ALA A 93 -2.21 36.73 2.28
N GLY A 94 -2.42 35.45 1.96
CA GLY A 94 -3.68 34.89 1.46
C GLY A 94 -3.70 34.63 -0.05
N ASP A 95 -2.60 34.89 -0.75
CA ASP A 95 -2.44 34.61 -2.16
C ASP A 95 -2.25 33.11 -2.39
N VAL A 96 -2.72 32.66 -3.57
CA VAL A 96 -2.73 31.26 -3.94
C VAL A 96 -2.21 31.07 -5.35
N SER A 97 -1.45 29.99 -5.56
CA SER A 97 -1.07 29.59 -6.90
C SER A 97 -2.24 28.93 -7.64
N THR A 98 -2.11 28.81 -8.96
CA THR A 98 -2.88 27.80 -9.70
C THR A 98 -2.57 26.39 -9.19
N PHE A 99 -3.46 25.44 -9.49
CA PHE A 99 -3.24 24.03 -9.14
C PHE A 99 -2.17 23.42 -10.04
N PHE A 100 -1.29 22.62 -9.43
CA PHE A 100 -0.43 21.68 -10.13
C PHE A 100 -1.24 20.42 -10.46
N PRO A 101 -1.10 19.84 -11.67
CA PRO A 101 -0.05 20.11 -12.67
C PRO A 101 -0.26 21.41 -13.45
N ALA A 102 0.81 22.20 -13.61
CA ALA A 102 0.73 23.45 -14.35
C ALA A 102 0.63 23.19 -15.87
N GLY A 103 -0.05 24.09 -16.59
CA GLY A 103 -0.16 24.02 -18.06
C GLY A 103 -1.17 22.99 -18.58
N THR A 104 -1.99 22.41 -17.70
CA THR A 104 -3.08 21.49 -18.06
C THR A 104 -4.31 21.75 -17.19
N SER A 105 -5.49 21.43 -17.71
CA SER A 105 -6.74 21.38 -16.94
C SER A 105 -6.90 20.06 -16.17
N GLU A 106 -6.01 19.10 -16.41
CA GLU A 106 -6.12 17.74 -15.88
C GLU A 106 -5.34 17.58 -14.57
N PRO A 107 -5.98 17.11 -13.49
CA PRO A 107 -5.30 16.75 -12.25
C PRO A 107 -4.41 15.51 -12.45
N CYS A 108 -3.54 15.26 -11.48
CA CYS A 108 -2.83 13.98 -11.39
C CYS A 108 -3.83 12.86 -11.16
N ARG A 109 -3.61 11.69 -11.75
CA ARG A 109 -4.48 10.52 -11.56
C ARG A 109 -3.70 9.29 -11.13
N PHE A 110 -4.39 8.41 -10.41
CA PHE A 110 -3.97 7.05 -10.13
C PHE A 110 -5.18 6.13 -9.99
N THR A 111 -5.00 4.84 -10.27
CA THR A 111 -6.05 3.83 -10.17
C THR A 111 -5.67 2.80 -9.13
N ILE A 112 -6.61 2.50 -8.24
CA ILE A 112 -6.44 1.44 -7.25
C ILE A 112 -6.79 0.11 -7.90
N ASP A 113 -5.91 -0.86 -7.73
CA ASP A 113 -6.14 -2.25 -8.04
C ASP A 113 -5.83 -3.11 -6.81
N ALA A 114 -6.89 -3.71 -6.26
CA ALA A 114 -6.88 -4.62 -5.14
C ALA A 114 -7.13 -6.07 -5.59
N SER A 115 -6.97 -6.37 -6.89
CA SER A 115 -7.18 -7.72 -7.43
C SER A 115 -6.24 -8.78 -6.86
N ALA A 116 -5.14 -8.38 -6.21
CA ALA A 116 -4.29 -9.25 -5.41
C ALA A 116 -4.46 -8.94 -3.91
N PRO A 117 -4.67 -9.96 -3.06
CA PRO A 117 -4.58 -9.80 -1.61
C PRO A 117 -3.17 -9.33 -1.18
N PRO A 118 -3.03 -8.79 0.04
CA PRO A 118 -1.71 -8.49 0.60
C PRO A 118 -0.88 -9.77 0.77
N ALA A 119 0.41 -9.61 1.04
CA ALA A 119 1.26 -10.73 1.43
C ALA A 119 0.64 -11.49 2.64
N PRO A 120 0.66 -12.82 2.64
CA PRO A 120 0.10 -13.62 3.72
C PRO A 120 0.94 -13.55 4.99
N ASP A 121 0.28 -13.42 6.13
CA ASP A 121 0.83 -13.73 7.44
C ASP A 121 0.78 -15.25 7.68
N VAL A 122 1.77 -15.79 8.38
CA VAL A 122 1.91 -17.21 8.67
C VAL A 122 2.13 -17.40 10.17
N THR A 123 1.31 -18.23 10.82
CA THR A 123 1.40 -18.48 12.26
C THR A 123 1.25 -19.96 12.60
N SER A 124 2.01 -20.43 13.60
CA SER A 124 1.89 -21.78 14.15
C SER A 124 2.46 -21.83 15.57
N ASP A 125 1.74 -22.49 16.48
CA ASP A 125 2.22 -22.72 17.86
C ASP A 125 3.23 -23.87 17.95
N VAL A 126 3.29 -24.74 16.93
CA VAL A 126 4.14 -25.95 16.93
C VAL A 126 5.30 -25.88 15.95
N PHE A 127 5.20 -25.00 14.94
CA PHE A 127 6.26 -24.65 14.01
C PHE A 127 6.53 -23.14 14.07
N PRO A 128 7.14 -22.65 15.18
CA PRO A 128 7.39 -21.23 15.35
C PRO A 128 8.41 -20.71 14.31
N GLU A 129 8.31 -19.41 14.00
CA GLU A 129 9.23 -18.74 13.10
C GLU A 129 10.66 -18.77 13.65
N ALA A 130 11.65 -19.00 12.76
CA ALA A 130 13.03 -19.01 13.15
C ALA A 130 13.49 -17.60 13.57
N THR A 131 14.05 -17.51 14.77
CA THR A 131 14.73 -16.31 15.27
C THR A 131 16.18 -16.27 14.81
N SER A 132 16.76 -15.07 14.70
CA SER A 132 18.13 -14.88 14.22
C SER A 132 19.21 -15.54 15.08
N ASP A 133 18.90 -15.84 16.34
CA ASP A 133 19.76 -16.57 17.28
C ASP A 133 19.66 -18.10 17.16
N GLY A 134 18.73 -18.62 16.35
CA GLY A 134 18.50 -20.05 16.19
C GLY A 134 17.95 -20.77 17.43
N ALA A 135 17.42 -20.03 18.42
CA ALA A 135 16.93 -20.59 19.67
C ALA A 135 15.52 -21.20 19.56
N THR A 136 14.81 -20.90 18.48
CA THR A 136 13.40 -21.28 18.30
C THR A 136 13.28 -22.62 17.58
N TRP A 137 12.70 -23.61 18.26
CA TRP A 137 12.55 -24.98 17.77
C TRP A 137 11.10 -25.43 17.75
N ALA A 138 10.76 -26.31 16.80
CA ALA A 138 9.46 -26.95 16.76
C ALA A 138 9.20 -27.75 18.04
N THR A 139 7.97 -27.69 18.55
CA THR A 139 7.54 -28.46 19.73
C THR A 139 7.20 -29.91 19.38
N VAL A 140 7.00 -30.19 18.10
CA VAL A 140 6.86 -31.54 17.55
C VAL A 140 8.20 -32.08 17.05
N LYS A 141 8.40 -33.39 17.20
CA LYS A 141 9.60 -34.07 16.67
C LYS A 141 9.57 -34.11 15.14
N PHE A 142 10.73 -34.30 14.52
CA PHE A 142 10.82 -34.54 13.08
C PHE A 142 9.90 -35.72 12.65
N GLY A 143 9.20 -35.56 11.51
CA GLY A 143 8.12 -36.45 11.06
C GLY A 143 6.78 -36.22 11.77
N GLY A 144 6.75 -35.35 12.78
CA GLY A 144 5.52 -34.88 13.44
C GLY A 144 4.75 -33.91 12.55
N LYS A 145 3.42 -33.96 12.67
CA LYS A 145 2.49 -33.09 11.96
C LYS A 145 1.95 -32.02 12.90
N GLY A 146 1.62 -30.86 12.33
CA GLY A 146 1.09 -29.75 13.11
C GLY A 146 0.27 -28.75 12.29
N PRO A 147 -0.59 -27.95 12.96
CA PRO A 147 -1.36 -26.92 12.29
C PRO A 147 -0.49 -25.71 11.93
N ILE A 148 -0.79 -25.10 10.79
CA ILE A 148 -0.31 -23.77 10.40
C ILE A 148 -1.46 -22.96 9.83
N THR A 149 -1.50 -21.67 10.14
CA THR A 149 -2.55 -20.76 9.69
C THR A 149 -1.96 -19.68 8.80
N PHE A 150 -2.61 -19.45 7.66
CA PHE A 150 -2.33 -18.38 6.72
C PHE A 150 -3.44 -17.34 6.81
N SER A 151 -3.08 -16.05 6.78
CA SER A 151 -4.08 -14.98 6.71
C SER A 151 -3.65 -13.85 5.79
N ALA A 152 -4.59 -13.36 4.98
CA ALA A 152 -4.46 -12.18 4.15
C ALA A 152 -5.87 -11.62 3.89
N SER A 153 -6.08 -10.34 4.18
CA SER A 153 -7.39 -9.71 4.00
C SER A 153 -7.84 -9.80 2.54
N GLY A 154 -9.04 -10.35 2.30
CA GLY A 154 -9.56 -10.51 0.94
C GLY A 154 -9.08 -11.75 0.21
N ALA A 155 -8.18 -12.56 0.79
CA ALA A 155 -7.80 -13.82 0.18
C ALA A 155 -8.96 -14.83 0.18
N THR A 156 -9.13 -15.48 -0.96
CA THR A 156 -10.05 -16.58 -1.20
C THR A 156 -9.33 -17.92 -1.24
N LYS A 157 -8.01 -17.90 -1.47
CA LYS A 157 -7.15 -19.08 -1.52
C LYS A 157 -5.72 -18.73 -1.13
N PHE A 158 -5.02 -19.69 -0.55
CA PHE A 158 -3.56 -19.65 -0.42
C PHE A 158 -2.95 -20.79 -1.21
N SER A 159 -1.77 -20.54 -1.77
CA SER A 159 -0.88 -21.61 -2.21
C SER A 159 0.37 -21.62 -1.35
N TYR A 160 0.86 -22.80 -0.98
CA TYR A 160 2.01 -22.95 -0.10
C TYR A 160 2.92 -24.10 -0.53
N ALA A 161 4.21 -23.97 -0.24
CA ALA A 161 5.23 -24.95 -0.59
C ALA A 161 6.44 -24.87 0.33
N PHE A 162 7.00 -26.03 0.70
CA PHE A 162 8.33 -26.05 1.31
C PHE A 162 9.40 -25.83 0.23
N GLY A 163 10.29 -24.86 0.45
CA GLY A 163 11.34 -24.49 -0.51
C GLY A 163 10.84 -24.05 -1.89
N GLY A 164 9.54 -23.71 -2.02
CA GLY A 164 8.92 -23.35 -3.31
C GLY A 164 8.61 -24.52 -4.23
N LEU A 165 8.77 -25.76 -3.77
CA LEU A 165 8.53 -26.96 -4.57
C LEU A 165 7.13 -27.55 -4.31
N ASN A 166 6.48 -28.05 -5.37
CA ASN A 166 5.20 -28.75 -5.30
C ASN A 166 4.10 -27.95 -4.56
N LEU A 167 3.75 -26.78 -5.11
CA LEU A 167 2.70 -25.91 -4.60
C LEU A 167 1.40 -26.67 -4.30
N LYS A 168 0.95 -26.54 -3.06
CA LYS A 168 -0.34 -27.03 -2.57
C LYS A 168 -1.28 -25.85 -2.39
N GLU A 169 -2.57 -26.09 -2.50
CA GLU A 169 -3.59 -25.05 -2.34
C GLU A 169 -4.49 -25.34 -1.14
N VAL A 170 -4.95 -24.28 -0.48
CA VAL A 170 -5.97 -24.34 0.56
C VAL A 170 -6.93 -23.17 0.40
N THR A 171 -8.23 -23.46 0.42
CA THR A 171 -9.28 -22.43 0.33
C THR A 171 -9.31 -21.61 1.62
N ALA A 172 -9.44 -20.29 1.47
CA ALA A 172 -9.57 -19.37 2.58
C ALA A 172 -11.04 -19.10 2.91
N SER A 173 -11.36 -19.03 4.20
CA SER A 173 -12.63 -18.52 4.72
C SER A 173 -12.36 -17.19 5.40
N SER A 174 -13.01 -16.13 4.94
CA SER A 174 -12.84 -14.76 5.47
C SER A 174 -11.38 -14.29 5.50
N GLY A 175 -10.57 -14.63 4.49
CA GLY A 175 -9.17 -14.24 4.41
C GLY A 175 -8.22 -15.09 5.26
N ALA A 176 -8.66 -16.23 5.81
CA ALA A 176 -7.82 -17.13 6.60
C ALA A 176 -8.00 -18.60 6.19
N ALA A 177 -6.93 -19.40 6.31
CA ALA A 177 -6.96 -20.84 6.09
C ALA A 177 -6.01 -21.55 7.05
N THR A 178 -6.41 -22.71 7.57
CA THR A 178 -5.53 -23.56 8.41
C THR A 178 -5.25 -24.87 7.69
N VAL A 179 -3.97 -25.22 7.58
CA VAL A 179 -3.52 -26.55 7.15
C VAL A 179 -3.25 -27.36 8.43
N PRO A 180 -4.09 -28.33 8.79
CA PRO A 180 -4.07 -28.95 10.13
C PRO A 180 -2.90 -29.93 10.34
N ALA A 181 -2.30 -30.42 9.25
CA ALA A 181 -1.36 -31.53 9.27
C ALA A 181 -0.14 -31.24 8.39
N LEU A 182 0.47 -30.06 8.56
CA LEU A 182 1.72 -29.71 7.89
C LEU A 182 2.86 -30.58 8.44
N GLU A 183 3.69 -31.10 7.55
CA GLU A 183 4.82 -31.98 7.87
C GLU A 183 6.09 -31.41 7.22
N PRO A 184 7.05 -30.87 8.00
CA PRO A 184 8.34 -30.39 7.48
C PRO A 184 9.14 -31.46 6.76
N MET A 185 9.88 -31.09 5.72
CA MET A 185 10.59 -32.06 4.86
C MET A 185 11.87 -32.62 5.47
N HIS A 186 12.50 -31.87 6.38
CA HIS A 186 13.74 -32.27 7.04
C HIS A 186 13.81 -31.70 8.46
N SER A 187 14.70 -32.26 9.27
CA SER A 187 15.07 -31.67 10.56
C SER A 187 15.85 -30.36 10.36
N GLY A 188 15.76 -29.45 11.33
CA GLY A 188 16.41 -28.15 11.27
C GLY A 188 15.54 -27.09 10.57
N PRO A 189 16.15 -25.96 10.14
CA PRO A 189 15.41 -24.87 9.51
C PRO A 189 14.73 -25.32 8.22
N ASN A 190 13.44 -25.02 8.08
CA ASN A 190 12.67 -25.23 6.86
C ASN A 190 12.14 -23.88 6.37
N THR A 191 12.07 -23.68 5.06
CA THR A 191 11.44 -22.49 4.47
C THR A 191 10.08 -22.86 3.93
N LEU A 192 9.04 -22.13 4.36
CA LEU A 192 7.70 -22.22 3.80
C LEU A 192 7.41 -20.96 2.98
N GLN A 193 7.17 -21.13 1.68
CA GLN A 193 6.68 -20.05 0.82
C GLN A 193 5.16 -20.10 0.76
N VAL A 194 4.50 -18.95 0.88
CA VAL A 194 3.04 -18.82 0.85
C VAL A 194 2.66 -17.64 -0.03
N TYR A 195 1.65 -17.82 -0.88
CA TYR A 195 1.05 -16.79 -1.72
C TYR A 195 -0.45 -16.72 -1.44
N ALA A 196 -1.01 -15.50 -1.44
CA ALA A 196 -2.43 -15.24 -1.27
C ALA A 196 -3.07 -14.85 -2.60
N TYR A 197 -4.31 -15.30 -2.83
CA TYR A 197 -5.11 -15.06 -4.04
C TYR A 197 -6.54 -14.68 -3.68
#